data_AF-A0AAD9INB8-F1
#
_entry.id   AF-A0AAD9INB8-F1
#
_cell.length_a   1.000
_cell.length_b   1.000
_cell.length_c   1.000
_cell.angle_alpha   90.00
_cell.angle_beta   90.00
_cell.angle_gamma   90.00
#
_symmetry.space_group_name_H-M   'P 1'
#
loop_
_entity.id
_entity.type
_entity.pdbx_description
1 polymer ?
#
loop_
_entity_poly.entity_id
_entity_poly.type
_entity_poly.pdbx_seq_one_letter_code
_entity_poly.pdbx_strand_id
1 'polypeptide(L)'
;MLLGKPGDIAALALDRLTVVRQRKVDALIEELDRVITASEKLSKADSAAEGTDAKKQALGRRGGTDMFKTVAALKHFSLNDVEGATVKFWQILHDTPAALRGAEARTALINWLAMLSSAHPSPRCREDVKTLRYEACGEGASRDGFTCGLWQLLHATSVALPDEPDSGARWLAALEGFAQHLFLCSECSEHFLRAVNAAEGSGIQSRTDAIMWLWQTHNRVSKRLKEEEGDTDGRHEAWPSKQLCPSCFRESDEYKHSAVLSFLEGYYSTEAVRSVKQTPAKAGSATWTETMLIVLVVAVALVAIMRQTPQYVLPQKLRSI
;
A
#
# COMPACT_ATOMS: atom_id res chain seq x y z
N MET A 1 -11.92 -16.67 -25.40
CA MET A 1 -12.78 -17.24 -24.34
C MET A 1 -12.01 -18.35 -23.64
N LEU A 2 -11.06 -18.00 -22.77
CA LEU A 2 -10.27 -18.96 -21.98
C LEU A 2 -9.82 -18.28 -20.67
N LEU A 3 -10.78 -17.80 -19.90
CA LEU A 3 -10.62 -17.58 -18.46
C LEU A 3 -11.81 -18.28 -17.82
N GLY A 4 -11.53 -19.27 -16.98
CA GLY A 4 -12.54 -19.98 -16.22
C GLY A 4 -13.43 -18.99 -15.46
N LYS A 5 -14.68 -19.36 -15.23
CA LYS A 5 -15.65 -18.51 -14.52
C LYS A 5 -15.02 -18.00 -13.21
N PRO A 6 -15.01 -16.69 -12.92
CA PRO A 6 -14.61 -16.19 -11.62
C PRO A 6 -15.63 -16.70 -10.59
N GLY A 7 -15.26 -17.68 -9.78
CA GLY A 7 -16.22 -18.35 -8.91
C GLY A 7 -15.65 -19.00 -7.66
N ASP A 8 -14.49 -19.67 -7.75
CA ASP A 8 -14.13 -20.62 -6.69
C ASP A 8 -13.02 -20.15 -5.76
N ILE A 9 -12.70 -18.85 -5.71
CA ILE A 9 -11.56 -18.37 -4.91
C ILE A 9 -11.70 -18.59 -3.42
N ALA A 10 -12.92 -18.72 -2.89
CA ALA A 10 -13.07 -18.71 -1.45
C ALA A 10 -14.41 -19.23 -0.91
N ALA A 11 -15.12 -20.21 -1.49
CA ALA A 11 -16.47 -20.56 -0.98
C ALA A 11 -16.55 -20.79 0.55
N LEU A 12 -15.51 -21.36 1.18
CA LEU A 12 -15.44 -21.59 2.64
C LEU A 12 -14.88 -20.42 3.47
N ALA A 13 -14.06 -19.56 2.89
CA ALA A 13 -13.52 -18.37 3.56
C ALA A 13 -14.43 -17.14 3.36
N LEU A 14 -15.06 -17.02 2.19
CA LEU A 14 -15.98 -15.97 1.76
C LEU A 14 -17.27 -16.01 2.58
N ASP A 15 -17.82 -17.18 2.90
CA ASP A 15 -19.11 -17.32 3.62
C ASP A 15 -19.11 -16.70 5.04
N ARG A 16 -17.95 -16.68 5.70
CA ARG A 16 -17.78 -16.02 7.01
C ARG A 16 -17.37 -14.55 6.92
N LEU A 17 -16.80 -14.11 5.80
CA LEU A 17 -16.43 -12.72 5.55
C LEU A 17 -17.59 -11.93 4.92
N THR A 18 -18.53 -12.60 4.23
CA THR A 18 -19.53 -11.99 3.34
C THR A 18 -20.68 -11.31 4.06
N VAL A 19 -21.50 -11.97 4.88
CA VAL A 19 -22.83 -11.38 5.17
C VAL A 19 -22.77 -10.01 5.90
N VAL A 20 -21.89 -9.87 6.90
CA VAL A 20 -21.77 -8.61 7.66
C VAL A 20 -20.95 -7.55 6.90
N ARG A 21 -19.95 -7.95 6.10
CA ARG A 21 -19.12 -7.01 5.34
C ARG A 21 -19.69 -6.66 3.99
N GLN A 22 -20.37 -7.58 3.32
CA GLN A 22 -21.19 -7.31 2.14
C GLN A 22 -22.21 -6.24 2.50
N ARG A 23 -22.90 -6.33 3.64
CA ARG A 23 -23.77 -5.23 4.12
C ARG A 23 -23.03 -3.91 4.37
N LYS A 24 -21.79 -3.94 4.88
CA LYS A 24 -20.98 -2.72 5.07
C LYS A 24 -20.45 -2.15 3.76
N VAL A 25 -20.08 -3.02 2.82
CA VAL A 25 -19.67 -2.68 1.46
C VAL A 25 -20.87 -2.15 0.70
N ASP A 26 -22.03 -2.79 0.78
CA ASP A 26 -23.30 -2.36 0.23
C ASP A 26 -23.75 -1.04 0.85
N ALA A 27 -23.62 -0.85 2.16
CA ALA A 27 -23.93 0.42 2.82
C ALA A 27 -22.93 1.53 2.45
N LEU A 28 -21.64 1.20 2.33
CA LEU A 28 -20.63 2.12 1.80
C LEU A 28 -20.96 2.46 0.34
N ILE A 29 -21.31 1.47 -0.48
CA ILE A 29 -21.71 1.63 -1.87
C ILE A 29 -22.98 2.46 -1.96
N GLU A 30 -23.98 2.24 -1.11
CA GLU A 30 -25.23 2.98 -1.08
C GLU A 30 -25.00 4.43 -0.64
N GLU A 31 -24.14 4.66 0.36
CA GLU A 31 -23.71 6.00 0.75
C GLU A 31 -22.94 6.69 -0.38
N LEU A 32 -22.03 5.98 -1.04
CA LEU A 32 -21.26 6.48 -2.18
C LEU A 32 -22.14 6.75 -3.39
N ASP A 33 -23.14 5.91 -3.67
CA ASP A 33 -24.11 6.07 -4.76
C ASP A 33 -25.04 7.26 -4.48
N ARG A 34 -25.42 7.47 -3.22
CA ARG A 34 -26.12 8.69 -2.76
C ARG A 34 -25.27 9.94 -2.96
N VAL A 35 -23.98 9.90 -2.60
CA VAL A 35 -23.04 11.01 -2.80
C VAL A 35 -22.79 11.29 -4.28
N ILE A 36 -22.60 10.27 -5.11
CA ILE A 36 -22.44 10.41 -6.58
C ILE A 36 -23.71 10.98 -7.19
N THR A 37 -24.88 10.44 -6.84
CA THR A 37 -26.17 10.94 -7.35
C THR A 37 -26.40 12.40 -6.94
N ALA A 38 -26.04 12.77 -5.70
CA ALA A 38 -26.10 14.16 -5.24
C ALA A 38 -25.10 15.05 -5.99
N SER A 39 -23.88 14.58 -6.21
CA SER A 39 -22.83 15.28 -6.97
C SER A 39 -23.19 15.45 -8.44
N GLU A 40 -23.79 14.45 -9.10
CA GLU A 40 -24.28 14.55 -10.48
C GLU A 40 -25.48 15.48 -10.59
N LYS A 41 -26.33 15.57 -9.56
CA LYS A 41 -27.41 16.58 -9.51
C LYS A 41 -26.84 17.99 -9.37
N LEU A 42 -25.79 18.16 -8.57
CA LEU A 42 -25.07 19.43 -8.42
C LEU A 42 -24.32 19.80 -9.71
N SER A 43 -23.60 18.86 -10.33
CA SER A 43 -22.90 19.11 -11.60
C SER A 43 -23.88 19.36 -12.76
N LYS A 44 -25.07 18.75 -12.74
CA LYS A 44 -26.14 19.06 -13.70
C LYS A 44 -26.74 20.45 -13.46
N ALA A 45 -26.81 20.89 -12.20
CA ALA A 45 -27.21 22.26 -11.84
C ALA A 45 -26.14 23.29 -12.27
N ASP A 46 -24.86 22.98 -12.10
CA ASP A 46 -23.74 23.84 -12.53
C ASP A 46 -23.58 23.86 -14.06
N SER A 47 -23.80 22.73 -14.74
CA SER A 47 -23.79 22.64 -16.22
C SER A 47 -25.00 23.31 -16.88
N ALA A 48 -26.03 23.65 -16.11
CA ALA A 48 -27.12 24.53 -16.56
C ALA A 48 -26.77 26.02 -16.39
N ALA A 49 -25.71 26.34 -15.64
CA ALA A 49 -25.29 27.71 -15.31
C ALA A 49 -24.04 28.19 -16.07
N GLU A 50 -23.15 27.30 -16.54
CA GLU A 50 -21.89 27.69 -17.19
C GLU A 50 -21.78 27.21 -18.64
N GLY A 51 -22.50 27.91 -19.53
CA GLY A 51 -22.10 28.03 -20.92
C GLY A 51 -21.27 29.29 -21.10
N THR A 52 -19.94 29.24 -20.90
CA THR A 52 -18.92 29.96 -21.69
C THR A 52 -17.51 29.80 -21.13
N ASP A 53 -16.62 29.46 -22.06
CA ASP A 53 -15.19 29.79 -22.14
C ASP A 53 -14.14 28.78 -21.63
N ALA A 54 -13.25 28.41 -22.55
CA ALA A 54 -12.17 27.45 -22.39
C ALA A 54 -10.85 28.13 -22.72
N LYS A 55 -9.84 27.98 -21.86
CA LYS A 55 -8.44 28.22 -22.26
C LYS A 55 -7.45 27.32 -21.53
N LYS A 56 -6.72 26.55 -22.34
CA LYS A 56 -5.49 25.80 -22.00
C LYS A 56 -4.39 26.77 -21.55
N GLN A 57 -3.55 26.34 -20.59
CA GLN A 57 -2.09 26.50 -20.73
C GLN A 57 -1.28 25.55 -19.84
N ALA A 58 -0.14 25.13 -20.39
CA ALA A 58 0.88 24.29 -19.79
C ALA A 58 2.09 25.14 -19.33
N LEU A 59 2.79 24.72 -18.27
CA LEU A 59 4.22 24.97 -17.92
C LEU A 59 4.43 24.41 -16.49
N GLY A 60 5.56 23.86 -16.03
CA GLY A 60 6.92 23.80 -16.51
C GLY A 60 7.81 23.15 -15.42
N ARG A 61 8.99 22.70 -15.84
CA ARG A 61 9.98 21.84 -15.17
C ARG A 61 11.07 22.66 -14.46
N ARG A 62 11.60 22.20 -13.32
CA ARG A 62 12.99 22.34 -12.75
C ARG A 62 12.96 21.82 -11.30
N GLY A 63 13.85 21.01 -10.77
CA GLY A 63 15.27 20.75 -11.07
C GLY A 63 16.08 21.11 -9.81
N GLY A 64 16.72 20.13 -9.15
CA GLY A 64 17.54 20.35 -7.95
C GLY A 64 18.29 19.08 -7.54
N THR A 65 19.47 18.92 -8.10
CA THR A 65 20.48 17.89 -7.81
C THR A 65 21.30 18.26 -6.57
N ASP A 66 21.56 17.28 -5.70
CA ASP A 66 22.75 17.26 -4.83
C ASP A 66 22.98 15.78 -4.46
N MET A 67 23.84 15.05 -5.16
CA MET A 67 25.27 14.89 -4.85
C MET A 67 25.50 14.71 -3.33
N PHE A 68 25.85 13.49 -2.93
CA PHE A 68 26.02 12.97 -1.56
C PHE A 68 24.76 12.43 -0.85
N LYS A 69 24.49 11.14 -1.10
CA LYS A 69 24.37 10.16 0.00
C LYS A 69 24.79 8.79 -0.52
N THR A 70 26.11 8.71 -0.71
CA THR A 70 26.93 7.53 -0.92
C THR A 70 26.38 6.33 -0.15
N VAL A 71 26.28 5.20 -0.86
CA VAL A 71 25.51 3.99 -0.55
C VAL A 71 24.01 4.19 -0.77
N ALA A 72 23.58 4.06 -2.03
CA ALA A 72 22.19 3.70 -2.32
C ALA A 72 21.92 2.40 -1.57
N ALA A 73 21.36 2.52 -0.37
CA ALA A 73 20.89 1.40 0.42
C ALA A 73 20.05 0.55 -0.52
N LEU A 74 20.49 -0.69 -0.76
CA LEU A 74 19.69 -1.71 -1.44
C LEU A 74 18.28 -1.55 -0.88
N LYS A 75 17.31 -1.14 -1.71
CA LYS A 75 15.94 -0.89 -1.27
C LYS A 75 15.38 -2.24 -0.84
N HIS A 76 15.53 -2.52 0.44
CA HIS A 76 15.06 -3.74 1.05
C HIS A 76 13.53 -3.74 1.06
N PHE A 77 12.95 -4.94 1.04
CA PHE A 77 11.53 -5.09 1.29
C PHE A 77 11.16 -4.38 2.62
N SER A 78 10.17 -3.51 2.56
CA SER A 78 9.75 -2.65 3.66
C SER A 78 8.28 -2.88 3.95
N LEU A 79 7.98 -3.43 5.13
CA LEU A 79 6.58 -3.58 5.55
C LEU A 79 5.87 -2.23 5.61
N ASN A 80 6.56 -1.16 6.02
CA ASN A 80 5.99 0.18 6.10
C ASN A 80 5.57 0.72 4.72
N ASP A 81 6.32 0.39 3.66
CA ASP A 81 5.97 0.80 2.28
C ASP A 81 4.77 -0.01 1.77
N VAL A 82 4.71 -1.30 2.11
CA VAL A 82 3.59 -2.18 1.76
C VAL A 82 2.29 -1.72 2.43
N GLU A 83 2.34 -1.47 3.74
CA GLU A 83 1.21 -0.96 4.51
C GLU A 83 0.79 0.44 4.03
N GLY A 84 1.78 1.26 3.68
CA GLY A 84 1.60 2.56 3.05
C GLY A 84 0.84 2.52 1.74
N ALA A 85 1.26 1.63 0.83
CA ALA A 85 0.57 1.42 -0.44
C ALA A 85 -0.85 0.90 -0.24
N THR A 86 -1.06 -0.03 0.70
CA THR A 86 -2.39 -0.55 1.05
C THR A 86 -3.34 0.56 1.51
N VAL A 87 -2.87 1.44 2.41
CA VAL A 87 -3.67 2.57 2.91
C VAL A 87 -3.89 3.62 1.84
N LYS A 88 -2.86 3.91 1.03
CA LYS A 88 -2.98 4.87 -0.07
C LYS A 88 -3.97 4.39 -1.14
N PHE A 89 -3.99 3.10 -1.45
CA PHE A 89 -4.99 2.50 -2.33
C PHE A 89 -6.41 2.67 -1.75
N TRP A 90 -6.60 2.40 -0.45
CA TRP A 90 -7.88 2.61 0.20
C TRP A 90 -8.34 4.07 0.16
N GLN A 91 -7.43 5.02 0.40
CA GLN A 91 -7.71 6.45 0.28
C GLN A 91 -8.12 6.83 -1.15
N ILE A 92 -7.38 6.36 -2.16
CA ILE A 92 -7.69 6.59 -3.57
C ILE A 92 -9.11 6.12 -3.91
N LEU A 93 -9.48 4.91 -3.47
CA LEU A 93 -10.82 4.37 -3.68
C LEU A 93 -11.90 5.18 -2.98
N HIS A 94 -11.66 5.57 -1.73
CA HIS A 94 -12.59 6.37 -0.95
C HIS A 94 -12.82 7.75 -1.59
N ASP A 95 -11.76 8.37 -2.09
CA ASP A 95 -11.80 9.70 -2.71
C ASP A 95 -12.31 9.65 -4.17
N THR A 96 -12.34 8.47 -4.79
CA THR A 96 -12.76 8.27 -6.19
C THR A 96 -13.91 7.26 -6.30
N PRO A 97 -15.08 7.53 -5.69
CA PRO A 97 -16.16 6.54 -5.64
C PRO A 97 -16.74 6.20 -7.02
N ALA A 98 -16.59 7.10 -7.99
CA ALA A 98 -16.93 6.87 -9.39
C ALA A 98 -16.18 5.67 -10.01
N ALA A 99 -15.02 5.27 -9.47
CA ALA A 99 -14.27 4.10 -9.90
C ALA A 99 -14.98 2.77 -9.58
N LEU A 100 -15.96 2.79 -8.66
CA LEU A 100 -16.77 1.62 -8.28
C LEU A 100 -18.12 1.55 -9.00
N ARG A 101 -18.33 2.36 -10.05
CA ARG A 101 -19.54 2.27 -10.89
C ARG A 101 -19.48 0.98 -11.73
N GLY A 102 -20.56 0.21 -11.68
CA GLY A 102 -20.68 -1.07 -12.40
C GLY A 102 -20.52 -2.30 -11.51
N ALA A 103 -21.06 -3.44 -11.94
CA ALA A 103 -20.99 -4.68 -11.17
C ALA A 103 -19.58 -5.30 -11.20
N GLU A 104 -18.87 -5.10 -12.31
CA GLU A 104 -17.54 -5.61 -12.61
C GLU A 104 -16.50 -4.95 -11.71
N ALA A 105 -16.51 -3.61 -11.60
CA ALA A 105 -15.62 -2.87 -10.72
C ALA A 105 -15.81 -3.24 -9.23
N ARG A 106 -17.06 -3.46 -8.81
CA ARG A 106 -17.38 -3.93 -7.45
C ARG A 106 -16.88 -5.35 -7.20
N THR A 107 -17.04 -6.24 -8.17
CA THR A 107 -16.53 -7.61 -8.09
C THR A 107 -14.99 -7.63 -8.03
N ALA A 108 -14.32 -6.79 -8.83
CA ALA A 108 -12.88 -6.61 -8.78
C ALA A 108 -12.41 -6.15 -7.39
N LEU A 109 -13.10 -5.19 -6.78
CA LEU A 109 -12.80 -4.75 -5.42
C LEU A 109 -12.96 -5.89 -4.40
N ILE A 110 -14.05 -6.66 -4.48
CA ILE A 110 -14.30 -7.78 -3.57
C ILE A 110 -13.18 -8.83 -3.68
N ASN A 111 -12.79 -9.21 -4.90
CA ASN A 111 -11.73 -10.18 -5.14
C ASN A 111 -10.37 -9.67 -4.62
N TRP A 112 -10.08 -8.39 -4.84
CA TRP A 112 -8.87 -7.75 -4.33
C TRP A 112 -8.84 -7.74 -2.79
N LEU A 113 -9.94 -7.34 -2.14
CA LEU A 113 -10.04 -7.35 -0.68
C LEU A 113 -9.97 -8.76 -0.09
N ALA A 114 -10.57 -9.76 -0.75
CA ALA A 114 -10.47 -11.15 -0.33
C ALA A 114 -9.02 -11.65 -0.36
N MET A 115 -8.28 -11.35 -1.43
CA MET A 115 -6.86 -11.64 -1.54
C MET A 115 -6.03 -10.91 -0.46
N LEU A 116 -6.29 -9.62 -0.19
CA LEU A 116 -5.57 -8.91 0.88
C LEU A 116 -5.90 -9.48 2.26
N SER A 117 -7.15 -9.86 2.52
CA SER A 117 -7.55 -10.44 3.81
C SER A 117 -6.85 -11.76 4.11
N SER A 118 -6.48 -12.54 3.08
CA SER A 118 -5.81 -13.83 3.25
C SER A 118 -4.28 -13.70 3.18
N ALA A 119 -3.76 -12.97 2.20
CA ALA A 119 -2.35 -13.03 1.80
C ALA A 119 -1.53 -11.76 2.11
N HIS A 120 -2.14 -10.66 2.59
CA HIS A 120 -1.38 -9.44 2.90
C HIS A 120 -0.33 -9.75 3.99
N PRO A 121 0.96 -9.34 3.85
CA PRO A 121 2.03 -9.75 4.78
C PRO A 121 1.84 -9.18 6.20
N SER A 122 1.30 -7.97 6.31
CA SER A 122 0.96 -7.35 7.60
C SER A 122 -0.30 -7.94 8.26
N PRO A 123 -0.21 -8.50 9.49
CA PRO A 123 -1.37 -8.98 10.22
C PRO A 123 -2.41 -7.90 10.53
N ARG A 124 -1.97 -6.67 10.81
CA ARG A 124 -2.88 -5.54 11.09
C ARG A 124 -3.66 -5.12 9.86
N CYS A 125 -3.02 -5.09 8.69
CA CYS A 125 -3.75 -4.83 7.44
C CYS A 125 -4.70 -5.97 7.08
N ARG A 126 -4.33 -7.24 7.32
CA ARG A 126 -5.27 -8.35 7.15
C ARG A 126 -6.52 -8.19 8.01
N GLU A 127 -6.38 -7.69 9.23
CA GLU A 127 -7.52 -7.42 10.11
C GLU A 127 -8.30 -6.18 9.69
N ASP A 128 -7.63 -5.11 9.28
CA ASP A 128 -8.30 -3.89 8.86
C ASP A 128 -9.08 -4.02 7.55
N VAL A 129 -8.61 -4.85 6.62
CA VAL A 129 -9.36 -5.21 5.41
C VAL A 129 -10.70 -5.86 5.79
N LYS A 130 -10.78 -6.54 6.94
CA LYS A 130 -12.03 -7.13 7.43
C LYS A 130 -13.02 -6.10 7.94
N THR A 131 -12.53 -4.99 8.48
CA THR A 131 -13.37 -3.96 9.07
C THR A 131 -13.59 -2.79 8.11
N LEU A 132 -12.80 -2.72 7.03
CA LEU A 132 -12.73 -1.62 6.07
C LEU A 132 -12.35 -0.29 6.71
N ARG A 133 -11.57 -0.33 7.80
CA ARG A 133 -11.18 0.86 8.56
C ARG A 133 -9.77 1.35 8.21
N TYR A 134 -8.84 0.43 7.97
CA TYR A 134 -7.43 0.74 7.61
C TYR A 134 -6.69 1.66 8.61
N GLU A 135 -7.21 1.79 9.84
CA GLU A 135 -6.65 2.62 10.91
C GLU A 135 -5.34 2.03 11.45
N ALA A 136 -5.34 0.76 11.85
CA ALA A 136 -4.17 0.08 12.38
C ALA A 136 -3.10 -0.13 11.29
N CYS A 137 -3.53 -0.46 10.08
CA CYS A 137 -2.68 -0.61 8.89
C CYS A 137 -1.91 0.68 8.58
N GLY A 138 -2.52 1.85 8.77
CA GLY A 138 -1.90 3.15 8.49
C GLY A 138 -0.96 3.69 9.57
N GLU A 139 -0.95 3.09 10.75
CA GLU A 139 -0.11 3.58 11.84
C GLU A 139 1.39 3.36 11.53
N GLY A 140 2.15 4.44 11.33
CA GLY A 140 3.58 4.37 11.00
C GLY A 140 3.90 3.93 9.56
N ALA A 141 2.89 3.88 8.70
CA ALA A 141 3.07 3.53 7.28
C ALA A 141 3.73 4.67 6.49
N SER A 142 4.67 4.32 5.60
CA SER A 142 5.30 5.28 4.70
C SER A 142 4.31 5.67 3.61
N ARG A 143 4.10 6.96 3.36
CA ARG A 143 3.25 7.43 2.25
C ARG A 143 4.06 7.75 1.00
N ASP A 144 5.36 7.54 1.04
CA ASP A 144 6.27 7.79 -0.05
C ASP A 144 6.31 6.57 -1.00
N GLY A 145 6.12 6.81 -2.29
CA GLY A 145 6.34 5.78 -3.32
C GLY A 145 5.26 4.69 -3.41
N PHE A 146 4.00 5.08 -3.65
CA PHE A 146 2.86 4.16 -3.85
C PHE A 146 3.15 2.99 -4.80
N THR A 147 3.76 3.26 -5.95
CA THR A 147 4.05 2.23 -6.97
C THR A 147 5.06 1.19 -6.48
N CYS A 148 6.09 1.62 -5.74
CA CYS A 148 7.07 0.71 -5.17
C CYS A 148 6.47 -0.16 -4.07
N GLY A 149 5.70 0.44 -3.15
CA GLY A 149 4.98 -0.31 -2.12
C GLY A 149 3.94 -1.28 -2.70
N LEU A 150 3.28 -0.91 -3.81
CA LEU A 150 2.35 -1.79 -4.52
C LEU A 150 3.07 -3.00 -5.13
N TRP A 151 4.20 -2.80 -5.82
CA TRP A 151 4.99 -3.95 -6.33
C TRP A 151 5.43 -4.87 -5.20
N GLN A 152 5.91 -4.32 -4.08
CA GLN A 152 6.28 -5.11 -2.90
C GLN A 152 5.08 -5.89 -2.32
N LEU A 153 3.89 -5.28 -2.27
CA LEU A 153 2.65 -5.93 -1.86
C LEU A 153 2.30 -7.10 -2.80
N LEU A 154 2.41 -6.91 -4.11
CA LEU A 154 2.11 -7.97 -5.09
C LEU A 154 3.09 -9.15 -4.94
N HIS A 155 4.39 -8.88 -4.77
CA HIS A 155 5.38 -9.94 -4.52
C HIS A 155 5.15 -10.66 -3.19
N ALA A 156 4.81 -9.93 -2.12
CA ALA A 156 4.53 -10.55 -0.83
C ALA A 156 3.24 -11.39 -0.85
N THR A 157 2.20 -10.93 -1.55
CA THR A 157 0.95 -11.69 -1.66
C THR A 157 1.10 -12.94 -2.52
N SER A 158 1.90 -12.92 -3.59
CA SER A 158 2.17 -14.12 -4.39
C SER A 158 2.95 -15.18 -3.59
N VAL A 159 3.91 -14.75 -2.76
CA VAL A 159 4.64 -15.65 -1.84
C VAL A 159 3.75 -16.19 -0.73
N ALA A 160 2.75 -15.43 -0.27
CA ALA A 160 1.85 -15.83 0.82
C ALA A 160 0.65 -16.68 0.37
N LEU A 161 0.53 -17.01 -0.93
CA LEU A 161 -0.53 -17.89 -1.41
C LEU A 161 -0.45 -19.29 -0.79
N PRO A 162 -1.58 -19.98 -0.63
CA PRO A 162 -1.57 -21.39 -0.24
C PRO A 162 -0.96 -22.25 -1.35
N ASP A 163 -0.38 -23.39 -0.95
CA ASP A 163 0.14 -24.42 -1.87
C ASP A 163 -1.02 -25.26 -2.43
N GLU A 164 -1.89 -24.60 -3.18
CA GLU A 164 -3.04 -25.19 -3.89
C GLU A 164 -2.85 -25.08 -5.40
N PRO A 165 -3.35 -26.03 -6.21
CA PRO A 165 -3.11 -26.07 -7.65
C PRO A 165 -3.56 -24.83 -8.43
N ASP A 166 -4.56 -24.11 -7.93
CA ASP A 166 -5.20 -22.97 -8.59
C ASP A 166 -4.91 -21.62 -7.90
N SER A 167 -4.12 -21.59 -6.83
CA SER A 167 -3.94 -20.39 -6.01
C SER A 167 -3.33 -19.22 -6.79
N GLY A 168 -2.45 -19.51 -7.75
CA GLY A 168 -1.86 -18.53 -8.66
C GLY A 168 -2.86 -17.98 -9.68
N ALA A 169 -3.69 -18.84 -10.28
CA ALA A 169 -4.75 -18.40 -11.20
C ALA A 169 -5.73 -17.46 -10.52
N ARG A 170 -6.12 -17.80 -9.28
CA ARG A 170 -7.01 -17.01 -8.43
C ARG A 170 -6.42 -15.66 -8.06
N TRP A 171 -5.15 -15.64 -7.67
CA TRP A 171 -4.41 -14.42 -7.40
C TRP A 171 -4.32 -13.53 -8.65
N LEU A 172 -4.00 -14.11 -9.81
CA LEU A 172 -3.91 -13.37 -11.07
C LEU A 172 -5.24 -12.72 -11.46
N ALA A 173 -6.36 -13.43 -11.29
CA ALA A 173 -7.69 -12.89 -11.57
C ALA A 173 -8.04 -11.68 -10.68
N ALA A 174 -7.60 -11.68 -9.42
CA ALA A 174 -7.76 -10.52 -8.54
C ALA A 174 -6.92 -9.31 -9.01
N LEU A 175 -5.68 -9.55 -9.46
CA LEU A 175 -4.81 -8.51 -10.01
C LEU A 175 -5.32 -7.96 -11.35
N GLU A 176 -5.85 -8.83 -12.22
CA GLU A 176 -6.45 -8.44 -13.49
C GLU A 176 -7.63 -7.49 -13.27
N GLY A 177 -8.57 -7.87 -12.40
CA GLY A 177 -9.72 -7.01 -12.04
C GLY A 177 -9.28 -5.70 -11.40
N PHE A 178 -8.29 -5.74 -10.50
CA PHE A 178 -7.69 -4.54 -9.93
C PHE A 178 -7.13 -3.61 -11.01
N ALA A 179 -6.33 -4.14 -11.95
CA ALA A 179 -5.75 -3.35 -13.02
C ALA A 179 -6.83 -2.77 -13.94
N GLN A 180 -7.83 -3.55 -14.33
CA GLN A 180 -8.92 -3.12 -15.22
C GLN A 180 -9.79 -2.01 -14.61
N HIS A 181 -10.08 -2.07 -13.31
CA HIS A 181 -11.16 -1.26 -12.73
C HIS A 181 -10.70 -0.31 -11.62
N LEU A 182 -9.61 -0.60 -10.92
CA LEU A 182 -9.24 0.10 -9.68
C LEU A 182 -7.90 0.85 -9.80
N PHE A 183 -7.10 0.53 -10.82
CA PHE A 183 -5.79 1.15 -11.01
C PHE A 183 -5.90 2.44 -11.82
N LEU A 184 -5.62 3.57 -11.17
CA LEU A 184 -5.87 4.91 -11.74
C LEU A 184 -4.97 5.29 -12.93
N CYS A 185 -3.82 4.64 -13.10
CA CYS A 185 -2.95 4.90 -14.25
C CYS A 185 -3.40 4.03 -15.44
N SER A 186 -4.11 4.64 -16.39
CA SER A 186 -4.63 3.94 -17.58
C SER A 186 -3.52 3.30 -18.41
N GLU A 187 -2.44 4.03 -18.68
CA GLU A 187 -1.28 3.50 -19.43
C GLU A 187 -0.62 2.33 -18.70
N CYS A 188 -0.41 2.46 -17.39
CA CYS A 188 0.17 1.40 -16.57
C CYS A 188 -0.74 0.15 -16.54
N SER A 189 -2.06 0.36 -16.46
CA SER A 189 -3.07 -0.70 -16.53
C SER A 189 -3.02 -1.42 -17.87
N GLU A 190 -3.01 -0.71 -18.99
CA GLU A 190 -2.91 -1.31 -20.34
C GLU A 190 -1.63 -2.13 -20.52
N HIS A 191 -0.50 -1.67 -19.98
CA HIS A 191 0.74 -2.44 -20.00
C HIS A 191 0.66 -3.71 -19.14
N PHE A 192 0.11 -3.60 -17.93
CA PHE A 192 -0.05 -4.75 -17.04
C PHE A 192 -1.02 -5.78 -17.63
N LEU A 193 -2.15 -5.34 -18.17
CA LEU A 193 -3.14 -6.21 -18.79
C LEU A 193 -2.63 -6.89 -20.05
N ARG A 194 -1.75 -6.24 -20.83
CA ARG A 194 -1.05 -6.92 -21.92
C ARG A 194 -0.17 -8.06 -21.41
N ALA A 195 0.51 -7.88 -20.28
CA ALA A 195 1.32 -8.94 -19.68
C ALA A 195 0.47 -10.09 -19.11
N VAL A 196 -0.70 -9.78 -18.52
CA VAL A 196 -1.66 -10.79 -18.03
C VAL A 196 -2.27 -11.59 -19.18
N ASN A 197 -2.61 -10.93 -20.29
CA ASN A 197 -3.25 -11.57 -21.44
C ASN A 197 -2.26 -12.26 -22.40
N ALA A 198 -0.95 -12.14 -22.15
CA ALA A 198 0.06 -12.86 -22.91
C ALA A 198 0.02 -14.37 -22.61
N ALA A 199 0.64 -15.19 -23.46
CA ALA A 199 0.67 -16.64 -23.31
C ALA A 199 1.29 -17.09 -21.97
N GLU A 200 2.23 -16.31 -21.43
CA GLU A 200 2.81 -16.57 -20.11
C GLU A 200 1.83 -16.30 -18.96
N GLY A 201 0.90 -15.36 -19.13
CA GLY A 201 -0.12 -15.05 -18.13
C GLY A 201 -1.24 -16.09 -18.07
N SER A 202 -1.65 -16.64 -19.21
CA SER A 202 -2.66 -17.71 -19.28
C SER A 202 -2.19 -19.06 -18.70
N GLY A 203 -0.87 -19.23 -18.54
CA GLY A 203 -0.26 -20.43 -17.95
C GLY A 203 -0.14 -20.43 -16.42
N ILE A 204 -0.51 -19.34 -15.73
CA ILE A 204 -0.34 -19.22 -14.28
C ILE A 204 -1.44 -20.03 -13.56
N GLN A 205 -1.05 -21.07 -12.83
CA GLN A 205 -1.98 -21.89 -12.05
C GLN A 205 -1.61 -21.92 -10.58
N SER A 206 -0.36 -22.26 -10.28
CA SER A 206 0.13 -22.49 -8.93
C SER A 206 0.74 -21.23 -8.29
N ARG A 207 0.96 -21.29 -6.97
CA ARG A 207 1.76 -20.31 -6.21
C ARG A 207 3.13 -20.06 -6.86
N THR A 208 3.85 -21.11 -7.25
CA THR A 208 5.17 -20.99 -7.89
C THR A 208 5.09 -20.25 -9.21
N ASP A 209 4.07 -20.52 -10.02
CA ASP A 209 3.86 -19.81 -11.29
C ASP A 209 3.63 -18.32 -11.05
N ALA A 210 2.81 -17.95 -10.05
CA ALA A 210 2.53 -16.57 -9.70
C ALA A 210 3.79 -15.82 -9.23
N ILE A 211 4.60 -16.43 -8.35
CA ILE A 211 5.87 -15.86 -7.87
C ILE A 211 6.81 -15.60 -9.05
N MET A 212 7.02 -16.61 -9.91
CA MET A 212 7.98 -16.52 -11.00
C MET A 212 7.51 -15.61 -12.13
N TRP A 213 6.23 -15.65 -12.48
CA TRP A 213 5.67 -14.76 -13.50
C TRP A 213 5.76 -13.30 -13.08
N LEU A 214 5.43 -12.98 -11.83
CA LEU A 214 5.48 -11.60 -11.34
C LEU A 214 6.92 -11.08 -11.35
N TRP A 215 7.88 -11.89 -10.92
CA TRP A 215 9.31 -11.56 -10.98
C TRP A 215 9.79 -11.29 -12.42
N GLN A 216 9.48 -12.18 -13.37
CA GLN A 216 9.85 -12.00 -14.77
C GLN A 216 9.18 -10.75 -15.37
N THR A 217 7.90 -10.55 -15.08
CA THR A 217 7.13 -9.40 -15.56
C THR A 217 7.71 -8.09 -15.03
N HIS A 218 8.01 -8.03 -13.73
CA HIS A 218 8.60 -6.83 -13.14
C HIS A 218 9.97 -6.52 -13.74
N ASN A 219 10.83 -7.52 -13.95
CA ASN A 219 12.12 -7.32 -14.62
C ASN A 219 12.00 -6.85 -16.07
N ARG A 220 10.98 -7.31 -16.81
CA ARG A 220 10.69 -6.77 -18.16
C ARG A 220 10.28 -5.30 -18.10
N VAL A 221 9.46 -4.92 -17.12
CA VAL A 221 9.09 -3.52 -16.89
C VAL A 221 10.31 -2.68 -16.53
N SER A 222 11.16 -3.14 -15.59
CA SER A 222 12.41 -2.45 -15.24
C SER A 222 13.30 -2.24 -16.46
N LYS A 223 13.51 -3.29 -17.28
CA LYS A 223 14.29 -3.18 -18.52
C LYS A 223 13.70 -2.11 -19.46
N ARG A 224 12.39 -2.13 -19.69
CA ARG A 224 11.72 -1.16 -20.56
C ARG A 224 11.89 0.27 -20.03
N LEU A 225 11.62 0.49 -18.74
CA LEU A 225 11.75 1.82 -18.13
C LEU A 225 13.20 2.33 -18.14
N LYS A 226 14.18 1.43 -18.00
CA LYS A 226 15.61 1.76 -18.20
C LYS A 226 15.91 2.26 -19.61
N GLU A 227 15.26 1.68 -20.61
CA GLU A 227 15.41 2.09 -22.02
C GLU A 227 14.65 3.40 -22.33
N GLU A 228 13.45 3.58 -21.77
CA GLU A 228 12.56 4.74 -22.01
C GLU A 228 12.99 6.00 -21.23
N GLU A 229 13.32 5.85 -19.96
CA GLU A 229 13.57 6.97 -19.03
C GLU A 229 15.05 7.13 -18.65
N GLY A 230 15.87 6.13 -18.97
CA GLY A 230 17.21 5.98 -18.43
C GLY A 230 17.22 5.37 -17.02
N ASP A 231 18.42 5.24 -16.46
CA ASP A 231 18.63 4.65 -15.13
C ASP A 231 19.68 5.47 -14.39
N THR A 232 19.30 6.70 -14.03
CA THR A 232 20.21 7.66 -13.38
C THR A 232 20.42 7.38 -11.90
N ASP A 233 19.56 6.56 -11.29
CA ASP A 233 19.56 6.29 -9.84
C ASP A 233 19.41 4.81 -9.47
N GLY A 234 19.62 3.89 -10.43
CA GLY A 234 19.59 2.44 -10.20
C GLY A 234 18.19 1.87 -9.96
N ARG A 235 17.13 2.65 -10.16
CA ARG A 235 15.74 2.21 -9.90
C ARG A 235 15.24 1.17 -10.89
N HIS A 236 15.87 1.06 -12.06
CA HIS A 236 15.43 0.20 -13.15
C HIS A 236 16.38 -0.98 -13.39
N GLU A 237 17.22 -1.32 -12.41
CA GLU A 237 18.11 -2.47 -12.48
C GLU A 237 17.35 -3.80 -12.44
N ALA A 238 17.96 -4.83 -13.05
CA ALA A 238 17.45 -6.19 -12.97
C ALA A 238 17.55 -6.71 -11.53
N TRP A 239 16.48 -7.35 -11.07
CA TRP A 239 16.35 -7.83 -9.70
C TRP A 239 16.24 -9.36 -9.64
N PRO A 240 16.84 -10.03 -8.65
CA PRO A 240 17.79 -9.49 -7.68
C PRO A 240 19.13 -9.18 -8.32
N SER A 241 19.87 -8.21 -7.79
CA SER A 241 21.25 -7.98 -8.21
C SER A 241 22.15 -9.14 -7.75
N LYS A 242 23.29 -9.34 -8.42
CA LYS A 242 24.31 -10.33 -7.99
C LYS A 242 24.82 -10.08 -6.58
N GLN A 243 24.85 -8.83 -6.14
CA GLN A 243 25.23 -8.49 -4.77
C GLN A 243 24.21 -9.00 -3.75
N LEU A 244 22.93 -8.94 -4.09
CA LEU A 244 21.84 -9.35 -3.20
C LEU A 244 21.64 -10.88 -3.19
N CYS A 245 21.78 -11.53 -4.35
CA CYS A 245 21.68 -12.99 -4.46
C CYS A 245 22.74 -13.55 -5.42
N PRO A 246 23.99 -13.78 -4.98
CA PRO A 246 25.03 -14.36 -5.84
C PRO A 246 24.65 -15.75 -6.37
N SER A 247 23.98 -16.56 -5.55
CA SER A 247 23.54 -17.92 -5.89
C SER A 247 22.41 -17.97 -6.92
N CYS A 248 21.76 -16.83 -7.19
CA CYS A 248 20.70 -16.71 -8.20
C CYS A 248 21.25 -16.74 -9.63
N PHE A 249 22.57 -16.71 -9.83
CA PHE A 249 23.20 -16.62 -11.14
C PHE A 249 24.02 -17.87 -11.45
N ARG A 250 24.04 -18.26 -12.73
CA ARG A 250 25.01 -19.21 -13.29
C ARG A 250 26.33 -18.48 -13.57
N GLU A 251 27.38 -19.24 -13.89
CA GLU A 251 28.66 -18.69 -14.36
C GLU A 251 28.50 -17.85 -15.65
N SER A 252 27.48 -18.15 -16.46
CA SER A 252 27.13 -17.40 -17.67
C SER A 252 26.38 -16.09 -17.42
N ASP A 253 26.23 -15.68 -16.15
CA ASP A 253 25.44 -14.52 -15.71
C ASP A 253 23.92 -14.61 -15.94
N GLU A 254 23.43 -15.77 -16.35
CA GLU A 254 21.99 -16.04 -16.45
C GLU A 254 21.36 -16.41 -15.11
N TYR A 255 20.09 -16.06 -14.91
CA TYR A 255 19.35 -16.44 -13.71
C TYR A 255 19.10 -17.95 -13.63
N LYS A 256 19.46 -18.53 -12.48
CA LYS A 256 19.05 -19.86 -12.03
C LYS A 256 17.68 -19.77 -11.37
N HIS A 257 16.62 -20.07 -12.13
CA HIS A 257 15.23 -19.92 -11.69
C HIS A 257 14.91 -20.56 -10.33
N SER A 258 15.46 -21.74 -10.03
CA SER A 258 15.22 -22.39 -8.73
C SER A 258 15.83 -21.62 -7.55
N ALA A 259 17.02 -21.04 -7.73
CA ALA A 259 17.64 -20.21 -6.68
C ALA A 259 16.92 -18.86 -6.54
N VAL A 260 16.45 -18.28 -7.65
CA VAL A 260 15.60 -17.08 -7.64
C VAL A 260 14.30 -17.33 -6.89
N LEU A 261 13.63 -18.46 -7.14
CA LEU A 261 12.41 -18.83 -6.43
C LEU A 261 12.65 -18.91 -4.92
N SER A 262 13.66 -19.66 -4.48
CA SER A 262 13.99 -19.75 -3.05
C SER A 262 14.36 -18.40 -2.43
N PHE A 263 15.05 -17.55 -3.19
CA PHE A 263 15.36 -16.19 -2.76
C PHE A 263 14.10 -15.33 -2.59
N LEU A 264 13.18 -15.36 -3.56
CA LEU A 264 11.89 -14.64 -3.51
C LEU A 264 11.04 -15.08 -2.32
N GLU A 265 10.91 -16.39 -2.12
CA GLU A 265 10.17 -16.97 -1.00
C GLU A 265 10.73 -16.51 0.34
N GLY A 266 12.05 -16.52 0.51
CA GLY A 266 12.71 -16.02 1.72
C GLY A 266 12.54 -14.51 1.90
N TYR A 267 12.83 -13.73 0.85
CA TYR A 267 12.89 -12.27 0.89
C TYR A 267 11.53 -11.62 1.17
N TYR A 268 10.45 -12.18 0.62
CA TYR A 268 9.09 -11.67 0.80
C TYR A 268 8.26 -12.45 1.84
N SER A 269 8.85 -13.42 2.55
CA SER A 269 8.17 -14.20 3.59
C SER A 269 7.64 -13.34 4.74
N THR A 270 6.57 -13.81 5.38
CA THR A 270 6.06 -13.19 6.63
C THR A 270 7.04 -13.31 7.80
N GLU A 271 8.02 -14.20 7.74
CA GLU A 271 9.11 -14.32 8.73
C GLU A 271 10.17 -13.23 8.54
N ALA A 272 10.51 -12.88 7.30
CA ALA A 272 11.34 -11.71 6.98
C ALA A 272 10.66 -10.41 7.44
N VAL A 273 9.34 -10.33 7.36
CA VAL A 273 8.54 -9.22 7.91
C VAL A 273 8.65 -9.13 9.44
N ARG A 274 8.74 -10.28 10.14
CA ARG A 274 8.83 -10.34 11.61
C ARG A 274 10.23 -10.02 12.13
N SER A 275 11.30 -10.42 11.43
CA SER A 275 12.69 -10.15 11.86
C SER A 275 13.02 -8.65 11.83
N VAL A 276 12.41 -7.88 10.92
CA VAL A 276 12.52 -6.41 10.88
C VAL A 276 11.89 -5.74 12.11
N LYS A 277 10.91 -6.38 12.78
CA LYS A 277 10.30 -5.88 14.02
C LYS A 277 11.09 -6.17 15.29
N GLN A 278 12.23 -6.88 15.22
CA GLN A 278 12.98 -7.36 16.39
C GLN A 278 14.33 -6.68 16.63
N THR A 279 14.68 -5.61 15.93
CA THR A 279 15.68 -4.68 16.45
C THR A 279 14.98 -3.68 17.37
N PRO A 280 14.95 -3.88 18.70
CA PRO A 280 14.67 -2.76 19.58
C PRO A 280 15.69 -1.69 19.21
N ALA A 281 15.21 -0.47 18.97
CA ALA A 281 16.09 0.70 18.93
C ALA A 281 16.99 0.56 20.16
N LYS A 282 18.32 0.50 19.96
CA LYS A 282 19.26 0.61 21.07
C LYS A 282 18.82 1.85 21.81
N ALA A 283 18.30 1.67 23.03
CA ALA A 283 18.01 2.76 23.92
C ALA A 283 19.32 3.53 24.03
N GLY A 284 19.36 4.71 23.38
CA GLY A 284 20.42 5.65 23.63
C GLY A 284 20.45 5.83 25.13
N SER A 285 21.60 5.59 25.74
CA SER A 285 21.85 5.88 27.14
C SER A 285 21.68 7.38 27.33
N ALA A 286 20.44 7.83 27.53
CA ALA A 286 20.14 9.16 28.01
C ALA A 286 20.71 9.21 29.43
N THR A 287 21.82 9.91 29.57
CA THR A 287 22.40 10.23 30.88
C THR A 287 21.36 11.03 31.66
N TRP A 288 20.83 10.40 32.72
CA TRP A 288 19.70 10.84 33.57
C TRP A 288 19.93 12.14 34.35
N THR A 289 20.99 12.89 34.07
CA THR A 289 21.45 14.02 34.90
C THR A 289 20.79 15.35 34.49
N GLU A 290 20.50 15.56 33.21
CA GLU A 290 20.02 16.87 32.73
C GLU A 290 18.52 17.09 32.99
N THR A 291 17.70 16.06 32.83
CA THR A 291 16.24 16.14 33.08
C THR A 291 15.91 16.34 34.55
N MET A 292 16.69 15.73 35.45
CA MET A 292 16.53 15.90 36.90
C MET A 292 16.85 17.33 37.35
N LEU A 293 17.87 17.95 36.76
CA LEU A 293 18.22 19.36 37.02
C LEU A 293 17.11 20.32 36.59
N ILE A 294 16.52 20.09 35.41
CA ILE A 294 15.42 20.93 34.91
C ILE A 294 14.18 20.79 35.80
N VAL A 295 13.81 19.56 36.19
CA VAL A 295 12.65 19.34 37.09
C VAL A 295 12.88 20.00 38.45
N LEU A 296 14.10 19.92 39.00
CA LEU A 296 14.43 20.53 40.28
C LEU A 296 14.37 22.07 40.21
N VAL A 297 14.90 22.67 39.14
CA VAL A 297 14.88 24.13 38.93
C VAL A 297 13.44 24.64 38.77
N VAL A 298 12.61 23.93 38.00
CA VAL A 298 11.19 24.29 37.82
C VAL A 298 10.43 24.18 39.14
N ALA A 299 10.65 23.12 39.93
CA ALA A 299 10.00 22.95 41.22
C ALA A 299 10.38 24.05 42.22
N VAL A 300 11.66 24.42 42.28
CA VAL A 300 12.14 25.52 43.16
C VAL A 300 11.56 26.87 42.73
N ALA A 301 11.49 27.14 41.42
CA ALA A 301 10.88 28.36 40.89
C ALA A 301 9.39 28.46 41.24
N LEU A 302 8.63 27.36 41.10
CA LEU A 302 7.21 27.33 41.45
C LEU A 302 6.99 27.56 42.95
N VAL A 303 7.80 26.96 43.82
CA VAL A 303 7.72 27.18 45.28
C VAL A 303 8.05 28.63 45.64
N ALA A 304 9.03 29.25 44.97
CA ALA A 304 9.36 30.66 45.18
C ALA A 304 8.22 31.59 44.74
N ILE A 305 7.59 31.32 43.60
CA ILE A 305 6.43 32.07 43.10
C ILE A 305 5.24 31.93 44.06
N MET A 306 4.96 30.73 44.53
CA MET A 306 3.89 30.49 45.50
C MET A 306 4.13 31.21 46.83
N ARG A 307 5.39 31.34 47.28
CA ARG A 307 5.74 32.07 48.51
C ARG A 307 5.68 33.60 48.36
N GLN A 308 5.71 34.14 47.14
CA GLN A 308 5.68 35.59 46.88
C GLN A 308 4.28 36.12 46.56
N THR A 309 3.25 35.27 46.52
CA THR A 309 1.87 35.75 46.32
C THR A 309 1.26 36.21 47.65
N PRO A 310 0.97 37.51 47.84
CA PRO A 310 0.25 37.96 49.02
C PRO A 310 -1.17 37.39 48.99
N GLN A 311 -1.62 36.86 50.12
CA GLN A 311 -2.97 36.30 50.28
C GLN A 311 -4.01 37.39 49.95
N TYR A 312 -4.77 37.18 48.88
CA TYR A 312 -5.93 38.02 48.56
C TYR A 312 -6.97 37.89 49.68
N VAL A 313 -7.12 38.95 50.46
CA VAL A 313 -8.21 39.10 51.42
C VAL A 313 -9.51 39.31 50.64
N LEU A 314 -10.45 38.37 50.78
CA LEU A 314 -11.78 38.43 50.17
C LEU A 314 -12.62 39.57 50.79
N PRO A 315 -13.23 40.47 49.99
CA PRO A 315 -14.10 41.52 50.52
C PRO A 315 -15.48 40.98 50.95
N GLN A 316 -15.96 41.51 52.07
CA GLN A 316 -17.05 41.01 52.91
C GLN A 316 -18.49 41.37 52.43
N LYS A 317 -18.76 41.38 51.12
CA LYS A 317 -20.12 41.67 50.60
C LYS A 317 -20.58 40.56 49.65
N LEU A 318 -21.25 39.55 50.19
CA LEU A 318 -22.22 38.67 49.51
C LEU A 318 -22.89 37.73 50.55
N ARG A 319 -23.45 38.32 51.61
CA ARG A 319 -24.41 37.67 52.52
C ARG A 319 -25.66 38.55 52.65
N SER A 320 -26.45 38.65 51.58
CA SER A 320 -27.88 38.93 51.63
C SER A 320 -28.44 39.03 50.20
N ILE A 321 -29.12 37.97 49.77
CA ILE A 321 -30.43 37.90 49.08
C ILE A 321 -30.76 36.40 48.97
#